data_AF-A0A389LYQ4-F1
#
_entry.id   AF-A0A389LYQ4-F1
#
_cell.length_a   1.000
_cell.length_b   1.000
_cell.length_c   1.000
_cell.angle_alpha   90.00
_cell.angle_beta   90.00
_cell.angle_gamma   90.00
#
_symmetry.space_group_name_H-M   'P 1'
#
loop_
_entity.id
_entity.type
_entity.pdbx_description
1 polymer ?
#
loop_
_entity_poly.entity_id
_entity_poly.type
_entity_poly.pdbx_seq_one_letter_code
_entity_poly.pdbx_strand_id
1 'polypeptide(L)'
;MYIILVYDLGEKRVVKMLKLCRKYLNWIQNSVFEGEITEVKLKELKFKAKEIMQDSDSLIIFTGRNEKWLKKEVLGVERSSTDNFL
;
A
#
# COMPACT_ATOMS: atom_id res chain seq x y z
N MET A 1 -3.17 -7.53 -11.12
CA MET A 1 -4.33 -6.93 -10.42
C MET A 1 -3.89 -5.59 -9.88
N TYR A 2 -4.79 -4.63 -9.72
CA TYR A 2 -4.46 -3.37 -9.06
C TYR A 2 -4.97 -3.39 -7.63
N ILE A 3 -4.19 -2.88 -6.66
CA ILE A 3 -4.63 -2.80 -5.27
C ILE A 3 -4.39 -1.43 -4.66
N ILE A 4 -5.21 -1.10 -3.66
CA ILE A 4 -4.92 -0.06 -2.68
C ILE A 4 -4.75 -0.75 -1.33
N LEU A 5 -3.65 -0.45 -0.65
CA LEU A 5 -3.33 -0.97 0.67
C LEU A 5 -3.31 0.20 1.64
N VAL A 6 -4.11 0.08 2.70
CA VAL A 6 -4.18 1.03 3.81
C VAL A 6 -3.81 0.29 5.08
N TYR A 7 -3.04 0.93 5.96
CA TYR A 7 -2.68 0.32 7.24
C TYR A 7 -2.86 1.27 8.42
N ASP A 8 -3.06 0.71 9.60
CA ASP A 8 -2.94 1.41 10.88
C ASP A 8 -2.10 0.54 11.82
N LEU A 9 -0.93 1.03 12.20
CA LEU A 9 0.06 0.30 12.99
C LEU A 9 0.65 1.17 14.08
N GLY A 10 1.03 0.53 15.18
CA GLY A 10 1.84 1.17 16.22
C GLY A 10 3.15 1.78 15.72
N GLU A 11 3.53 2.93 16.28
CA GLU A 11 4.65 3.78 15.87
C GLU A 11 5.99 3.03 15.75
N LYS A 12 6.27 2.08 16.66
CA LYS A 12 7.50 1.28 16.64
C LYS A 12 7.64 0.39 15.40
N ARG A 13 6.55 0.11 14.69
CA ARG A 13 6.48 -0.83 13.56
C ARG A 13 6.17 -0.15 12.23
N VAL A 14 5.65 1.07 12.24
CA VAL A 14 5.24 1.80 11.02
C VAL A 14 6.37 1.90 10.01
N VAL A 15 7.61 2.15 10.46
CA VAL A 15 8.78 2.24 9.57
C VAL A 15 9.10 0.91 8.90
N LYS A 16 8.91 -0.22 9.60
CA LYS A 16 9.11 -1.55 9.03
C LYS A 16 8.05 -1.85 7.97
N MET A 17 6.78 -1.54 8.25
CA MET A 17 5.68 -1.72 7.30
C MET A 17 5.84 -0.83 6.07
N LEU A 18 6.18 0.46 6.25
CA LEU A 18 6.51 1.39 5.16
C LEU A 18 7.58 0.82 4.23
N LYS A 19 8.69 0.33 4.79
CA LYS A 19 9.78 -0.29 4.02
C LYS A 19 9.34 -1.58 3.32
N LEU A 20 8.45 -2.36 3.92
CA LEU A 20 7.90 -3.55 3.30
C LEU A 20 7.02 -3.18 2.10
N CYS A 21 6.01 -2.31 2.29
CA CYS A 21 5.07 -1.91 1.25
C CYS A 21 5.76 -1.27 0.05
N ARG A 22 6.79 -0.43 0.26
CA ARG A 22 7.59 0.19 -0.83
C ARG A 22 8.31 -0.80 -1.75
N LYS A 23 8.49 -2.06 -1.33
CA LYS A 23 9.06 -3.10 -2.21
C LYS A 23 8.06 -3.65 -3.22
N TYR A 24 6.77 -3.42 -3.00
CA TYR A 24 5.68 -4.03 -3.76
C TYR A 24 4.75 -3.01 -4.43
N LEU A 25 4.59 -1.84 -3.83
CA LEU A 25 3.59 -0.83 -4.21
C LEU A 25 4.19 0.57 -4.15
N ASN A 26 3.53 1.50 -4.84
CA ASN A 26 3.87 2.91 -4.81
C ASN A 26 3.31 3.55 -3.54
N TRP A 27 4.15 4.31 -2.84
CA TRP A 27 3.72 5.10 -1.70
C TRP A 27 3.06 6.39 -2.21
N ILE A 28 1.81 6.64 -1.79
CA ILE A 28 1.06 7.82 -2.25
C ILE A 28 0.76 8.82 -1.15
N GLN A 29 0.54 8.34 0.08
CA GLN A 29 0.39 9.17 1.27
C GLN A 29 0.68 8.33 2.52
N ASN A 30 0.72 8.97 3.69
CA ASN A 30 0.91 8.25 4.95
C ASN A 30 -0.10 7.12 5.06
N SER A 31 0.42 5.94 5.39
CA SER A 31 -0.38 4.73 5.55
C SER A 31 -1.15 4.25 4.32
N VAL A 32 -0.93 4.81 3.13
CA VAL A 32 -1.63 4.38 1.89
C VAL A 32 -0.66 4.14 0.75
N PHE A 33 -0.87 3.02 0.08
CA PHE A 33 -0.10 2.55 -1.06
C PHE A 33 -1.01 2.05 -2.15
N GLU A 34 -0.58 2.18 -3.40
CA GLU A 34 -1.32 1.64 -4.54
C GLU A 34 -0.37 1.09 -5.61
N GLY A 35 -0.89 0.23 -6.48
CA GLY A 35 -0.13 -0.25 -7.62
C GLY A 35 -0.57 -1.62 -8.13
N GLU A 36 0.01 -1.99 -9.26
CA GLU A 36 -0.16 -3.32 -9.84
C GLU A 36 0.65 -4.36 -9.08
N ILE A 37 0.02 -5.48 -8.77
CA ILE A 37 0.64 -6.61 -8.10
C ILE A 37 0.08 -7.94 -8.63
N THR A 38 0.94 -8.97 -8.66
CA THR A 38 0.52 -10.34 -8.97
C THR A 38 -0.07 -11.00 -7.72
N GLU A 39 -0.91 -12.02 -7.89
CA GLU A 39 -1.49 -12.76 -6.77
C GLU A 39 -0.41 -13.39 -5.86
N VAL A 40 0.65 -13.91 -6.46
CA VAL A 40 1.78 -14.51 -5.73
C VAL A 40 2.50 -13.46 -4.88
N LYS A 41 2.80 -12.29 -5.45
CA LYS A 41 3.45 -11.19 -4.71
C LYS A 41 2.52 -10.62 -3.63
N LEU A 42 1.21 -10.56 -3.88
CA LEU A 42 0.24 -10.14 -2.87
C LEU A 42 0.18 -11.13 -1.71
N LYS A 43 0.23 -12.44 -1.97
CA LYS A 43 0.29 -13.47 -0.93
C LYS A 43 1.56 -13.36 -0.10
N GLU A 44 2.70 -13.13 -0.74
CA GLU A 44 3.98 -12.90 -0.06
C GLU A 44 3.93 -11.63 0.80
N LEU A 45 3.42 -10.51 0.28
CA LEU A 45 3.23 -9.26 1.01
C LEU A 45 2.36 -9.47 2.25
N LYS A 46 1.21 -10.14 2.12
CA LYS A 46 0.31 -10.46 3.23
C LYS A 46 1.00 -11.30 4.31
N PHE A 47 1.80 -12.28 3.91
CA PHE A 47 2.55 -13.12 4.84
C PHE A 47 3.55 -12.29 5.65
N LYS A 48 4.43 -11.54 4.96
CA LYS A 48 5.44 -10.67 5.61
C LYS A 48 4.81 -9.56 6.45
N ALA A 49 3.67 -9.02 6.03
CA ALA A 49 2.95 -8.01 6.78
C ALA A 49 2.45 -8.57 8.12
N LYS A 50 1.90 -9.79 8.13
CA LYS A 50 1.47 -10.47 9.37
C LYS A 50 2.61 -10.69 10.36
N GLU A 51 3.83 -10.94 9.91
CA GLU A 51 5.00 -11.06 10.79
C GLU A 51 5.37 -9.73 11.48
N ILE A 52 4.95 -8.60 10.92
CA ILE A 52 5.14 -7.27 11.51
C ILE A 52 3.98 -6.92 12.43
N MET A 53 2.74 -7.25 12.06
CA MET A 53 1.52 -6.82 12.74
C MET A 53 1.37 -7.41 14.15
N GLN A 54 0.70 -6.65 15.03
CA GLN A 54 0.14 -7.14 16.29
C GLN A 54 -1.39 -7.23 16.20
N ASP A 55 -2.02 -7.88 17.17
CA ASP A 55 -3.47 -8.05 17.23
C ASP A 55 -4.25 -6.72 17.25
N SER A 56 -3.61 -5.63 17.66
CA SER A 56 -4.19 -4.28 17.66
C SER A 56 -4.09 -3.56 16.31
N ASP A 57 -3.29 -4.06 15.38
CA ASP A 57 -2.99 -3.39 14.11
C ASP A 57 -4.02 -3.77 13.02
N SER A 58 -4.23 -2.89 12.04
CA SER A 58 -5.12 -3.14 10.90
C SER A 58 -4.42 -2.98 9.55
N LEU A 59 -4.80 -3.82 8.59
CA LEU A 59 -4.34 -3.79 7.21
C LEU A 59 -5.53 -4.08 6.29
N ILE A 60 -5.93 -3.08 5.51
CA ILE A 60 -7.05 -3.17 4.57
C ILE A 60 -6.49 -3.16 3.16
N ILE A 61 -6.96 -4.11 2.33
CA ILE A 61 -6.53 -4.24 0.94
C ILE A 61 -7.77 -4.22 0.06
N PHE A 62 -7.89 -3.19 -0.76
CA PHE A 62 -8.88 -3.10 -1.83
C PHE A 62 -8.29 -3.69 -3.10
N THR A 63 -9.01 -4.61 -3.74
CA THR A 63 -8.58 -5.25 -4.98
C THR A 63 -9.48 -4.85 -6.14
N GLY A 64 -8.86 -4.44 -7.25
CA GLY A 64 -9.53 -4.10 -8.50
C GLY A 64 -9.02 -4.97 -9.65
N ARG A 65 -9.90 -5.28 -10.61
CA ARG A 65 -9.50 -6.00 -11.84
C ARG A 65 -8.59 -5.16 -12.73
N ASN A 66 -8.69 -3.83 -12.70
CA ASN A 66 -7.89 -2.93 -13.54
C ASN A 66 -7.77 -1.53 -12.90
N GLU A 67 -6.62 -0.86 -13.06
CA GLU A 67 -6.35 0.50 -12.54
C GLU A 67 -7.33 1.54 -13.10
N LYS A 68 -7.74 1.37 -14.37
CA LYS A 68 -8.61 2.29 -15.12
C LYS A 68 -9.96 2.61 -14.45
N TRP A 69 -10.38 1.85 -13.45
CA TRP A 69 -11.65 2.07 -12.74
C TRP A 69 -11.52 2.98 -11.52
N LEU A 70 -10.30 3.32 -11.10
CA LEU A 70 -10.06 4.18 -9.95
C LEU A 70 -9.87 5.63 -10.41
N LYS A 71 -10.92 6.43 -10.28
CA LYS A 71 -10.79 7.89 -10.37
C LYS A 71 -10.15 8.38 -9.07
N LYS A 72 -8.88 8.74 -9.13
CA LYS A 72 -8.15 9.35 -8.02
C LYS A 72 -8.34 10.87 -8.07
N GLU A 73 -8.82 11.44 -6.98
CA GLU A 73 -8.92 12.88 -6.80
C GLU A 73 -8.17 13.23 -5.51
N VAL A 74 -7.18 14.11 -5.61
CA VAL A 74 -6.39 14.56 -4.46
C VAL A 74 -6.84 15.96 -4.11
N LEU A 75 -7.41 16.11 -2.91
CA LEU A 75 -7.73 17.42 -2.34
C LEU A 75 -6.59 17.82 -1.40
N GLY A 76 -5.96 18.97 -1.65
CA GLY A 76 -4.85 19.48 -0.86
C GLY A 76 -3.48 19.10 -1.41
N VAL A 77 -2.48 18.96 -0.53
CA VAL A 77 -1.07 18.77 -0.93
C VAL A 77 -0.81 17.32 -1.31
N GLU A 78 -0.48 17.09 -2.57
CA GLU A 78 0.02 15.81 -3.03
C GLU A 78 1.38 15.50 -2.39
N ARG A 79 1.48 14.33 -1.75
CA ARG A 79 2.69 13.91 -1.01
C ARG A 79 3.68 13.14 -1.86
N SER A 80 3.22 12.58 -2.97
CA SER A 80 4.00 11.75 -3.88
C SER A 80 3.29 11.73 -5.23
N SER A 81 3.89 12.35 -6.25
CA SER A 81 3.44 12.18 -7.62
C SER A 81 3.84 10.78 -8.08
N THR A 82 2.88 9.98 -8.52
CA THR A 82 3.15 8.68 -9.17
C THR A 82 3.63 8.82 -10.61
N ASP A 83 3.81 10.06 -11.09
CA ASP A 83 4.35 10.35 -12.40
C ASP A 83 5.79 9.83 -12.50
N ASN A 84 5.99 8.85 -13.38
CA ASN A 84 7.33 8.45 -13.79
C ASN A 84 7.95 9.60 -14.59
N PHE A 85 8.91 10.31 -14.01
CA PHE A 85 9.79 11.17 -14.80
C PHE A 85 10.65 10.27 -15.71
N LEU A 86 10.55 10.52 -17.03
CA LEU A 86 11.44 9.97 -18.07
C LEU A 86 12.68 10.88 -18.23
#